data_AF-A0A7S2B8V0-F1
#
_entry.id   AF-A0A7S2B8V0-F1
#
_cell.length_a   1.000
_cell.length_b   1.000
_cell.length_c   1.000
_cell.angle_alpha   90.00
_cell.angle_beta   90.00
_cell.angle_gamma   90.00
#
_symmetry.space_group_name_H-M   'P 1'
#
loop_
_entity.id
_entity.type
_entity.pdbx_description
1 polymer ?
#
loop_
_entity_poly.entity_id
_entity_poly.type
_entity_poly.pdbx_seq_one_letter_code
_entity_poly.pdbx_strand_id
1 'polypeptide(L)'
;VQNIEEFITMYEENVIDYKEVMGSMARTVVDLSGFFVQYMAIKATASLGIELCRGLTVFHMISRWILRVPDTTKRERLRVVAGIRRYDNPGWLPFGKQYAHLILALTLCTSYAILSPLILVPGILYFGFAQLVYRYTLLYVYEPRFEVGGQFWPRVMKWIIRIMYMNQALMVCIFVLVGYLSGATLMIICFILTNYLYGAMVKKEDNFQSLPVEMAILMDEQDSQRVPTKKKPIFLKHVASHDALREMYIQPALIAKQISPDLPRDSRSTDNELSIGESQDNAEKGNGTIASSMWRTVSVSVPPVKKGAPVKKGVSFQDEL
;
A
#
# COMPACT_ATOMS: atom_id res chain seq x y z
N VAL A 1 -68.79 21.59 0.40
CA VAL A 1 -67.80 22.67 0.14
C VAL A 1 -66.90 22.84 1.36
N GLN A 2 -67.42 23.09 2.56
CA GLN A 2 -66.63 23.14 3.81
C GLN A 2 -65.73 21.91 4.05
N ASN A 3 -66.24 20.69 3.93
CA ASN A 3 -65.42 19.47 4.10
C ASN A 3 -64.31 19.29 3.04
N ILE A 4 -64.37 19.98 1.90
CA ILE A 4 -63.35 19.89 0.85
C ILE A 4 -62.25 20.91 1.13
N GLU A 5 -62.60 22.12 1.59
CA GLU A 5 -61.62 23.13 2.02
C GLU A 5 -60.84 22.68 3.28
N GLU A 6 -61.50 22.00 4.21
CA GLU A 6 -60.85 21.39 5.39
C GLU A 6 -59.91 20.23 4.99
N PHE A 7 -60.27 19.46 3.95
CA PHE A 7 -59.43 18.39 3.42
C PHE A 7 -58.25 18.93 2.61
N ILE A 8 -58.43 20.05 1.88
CA ILE A 8 -57.36 20.73 1.13
C ILE A 8 -56.36 21.39 2.08
N THR A 9 -56.84 22.05 3.15
CA THR A 9 -55.96 22.64 4.17
C THR A 9 -55.20 21.59 4.98
N MET A 10 -55.84 20.45 5.31
CA MET A 10 -55.14 19.32 5.93
C MET A 10 -54.14 18.63 4.97
N TYR A 11 -54.38 18.68 3.65
CA TYR A 11 -53.42 18.19 2.65
C TYR A 11 -52.24 19.15 2.49
N GLU A 12 -52.47 20.48 2.47
CA GLU A 12 -51.41 21.51 2.43
C GLU A 12 -50.53 21.48 3.68
N GLU A 13 -51.09 21.18 4.86
CA GLU A 13 -50.35 21.06 6.11
C GLU A 13 -49.51 19.76 6.18
N ASN A 14 -49.87 18.74 5.40
CA ASN A 14 -49.11 17.50 5.23
C ASN A 14 -48.22 17.48 3.96
N VAL A 15 -48.17 18.57 3.19
CA VAL A 15 -47.14 18.74 2.16
C VAL A 15 -45.84 19.03 2.88
N ILE A 16 -45.06 17.96 3.08
CA ILE A 16 -43.68 18.01 3.55
C ILE A 16 -42.95 19.12 2.78
N ASP A 17 -42.70 20.26 3.42
CA ASP A 17 -41.97 21.35 2.77
C ASP A 17 -40.56 20.84 2.47
N TYR A 18 -40.28 20.65 1.18
CA TYR A 18 -39.01 20.12 0.70
C TYR A 18 -37.83 20.96 1.21
N LYS A 19 -38.04 22.26 1.45
CA LYS A 19 -37.00 23.13 2.01
C LYS A 19 -36.66 22.78 3.44
N GLU A 20 -37.66 22.45 4.26
CA GLU A 20 -37.47 22.11 5.66
C GLU A 20 -36.77 20.76 5.82
N VAL A 21 -37.17 19.76 5.02
CA VAL A 21 -36.48 18.46 4.99
C VAL A 21 -35.04 18.60 4.53
N MET A 22 -34.80 19.32 3.43
CA MET A 22 -33.44 19.54 2.92
C MET A 22 -32.59 20.35 3.92
N GLY A 23 -33.18 21.32 4.61
CA GLY A 23 -32.53 22.07 5.68
C GLY A 23 -32.18 21.21 6.90
N SER A 24 -33.07 20.29 7.29
CA SER A 24 -32.81 19.33 8.36
C SER A 24 -31.69 18.36 8.00
N MET A 25 -31.72 17.79 6.79
CA MET A 25 -30.66 16.92 6.29
C MET A 25 -29.31 17.64 6.29
N ALA A 26 -29.26 18.90 5.85
CA ALA A 26 -28.05 19.72 5.87
C ALA A 26 -27.46 19.82 7.29
N ARG A 27 -28.30 20.17 8.28
CA ARG A 27 -27.88 20.31 9.68
C ARG A 27 -27.35 18.99 10.23
N THR A 28 -28.05 17.88 10.00
CA THR A 28 -27.60 16.57 10.49
C THR A 28 -26.22 16.17 9.96
N VAL A 29 -25.90 16.49 8.70
CA VAL A 29 -24.58 16.21 8.11
C VAL A 29 -23.49 17.05 8.80
N VAL A 30 -23.77 18.31 9.10
CA VAL A 30 -22.81 19.17 9.81
C VAL A 30 -22.67 18.73 11.27
N ASP A 31 -23.76 18.39 11.95
CA ASP A 31 -23.75 17.96 13.36
C ASP A 31 -22.98 16.65 13.56
N LEU A 32 -23.04 15.73 12.57
CA LEU A 32 -22.30 14.47 12.59
C LEU A 32 -20.76 14.67 12.53
N SER A 33 -20.29 15.85 12.12
CA SER A 33 -18.84 16.15 12.07
C SER A 33 -18.16 16.00 13.43
N GLY A 34 -18.85 16.33 14.53
CA GLY A 34 -18.33 16.18 15.89
C GLY A 34 -18.01 14.72 16.24
N PHE A 35 -18.88 13.79 15.84
CA PHE A 35 -18.65 12.35 15.97
C PHE A 35 -17.43 11.91 15.16
N PHE A 36 -17.29 12.37 13.92
CA PHE A 36 -16.16 11.96 13.07
C PHE A 36 -14.82 12.49 13.54
N VAL A 37 -14.78 13.67 14.16
CA VAL A 37 -13.57 14.19 14.82
C VAL A 37 -13.14 13.26 15.96
N GLN A 38 -14.07 12.87 16.83
CA GLN A 38 -13.77 11.96 17.94
C GLN A 38 -13.36 10.57 17.44
N TYR A 39 -14.07 10.04 16.43
CA TYR A 39 -13.70 8.80 15.77
C TYR A 39 -12.27 8.85 15.22
N MET A 40 -11.91 9.95 14.53
CA MET A 40 -10.56 10.12 13.99
C MET A 40 -9.50 10.18 15.10
N ALA A 41 -9.78 10.86 16.20
CA ALA A 41 -8.88 10.93 17.35
C ALA A 41 -8.64 9.55 18.00
N ILE A 42 -9.69 8.74 18.15
CA ILE A 42 -9.58 7.35 18.62
C ILE A 42 -8.79 6.50 17.61
N LYS A 43 -9.03 6.70 16.31
CA LYS A 43 -8.27 6.03 15.25
C LYS A 43 -6.78 6.36 15.31
N ALA A 44 -6.42 7.63 15.54
CA ALA A 44 -5.04 8.12 15.67
C ALA A 44 -4.31 7.49 16.87
N THR A 45 -4.97 7.41 18.02
CA THR A 45 -4.34 6.96 19.27
C THR A 45 -4.49 5.46 19.48
N ALA A 46 -5.71 4.96 19.65
CA ALA A 46 -5.98 3.58 20.02
C ALA A 46 -5.66 2.60 18.90
N SER A 47 -6.11 2.87 17.65
CA SER A 47 -5.97 1.87 16.58
C SER A 47 -4.50 1.66 16.16
N LEU A 48 -3.73 2.75 16.06
CA LEU A 48 -2.30 2.67 15.74
C LEU A 48 -1.50 2.09 16.92
N GLY A 49 -1.86 2.43 18.15
CA GLY A 49 -1.26 1.86 19.35
C GLY A 49 -1.47 0.34 19.44
N ILE A 50 -2.68 -0.14 19.16
CA ILE A 50 -3.00 -1.57 19.14
C ILE A 50 -2.22 -2.29 18.03
N GLU A 51 -2.08 -1.70 16.85
CA GLU A 51 -1.29 -2.30 15.76
C GLU A 51 0.21 -2.37 16.12
N LEU A 52 0.75 -1.30 16.71
CA LEU A 52 2.15 -1.24 17.13
C LEU A 52 2.47 -2.25 18.24
N CYS A 53 1.60 -2.35 19.25
CA CYS A 53 1.71 -3.37 20.31
C CYS A 53 1.34 -4.77 19.83
N ARG A 54 0.93 -4.90 18.57
CA ARG A 54 0.43 -6.14 17.97
C ARG A 54 -0.66 -6.80 18.82
N GLY A 55 -1.69 -6.03 19.18
CA GLY A 55 -2.74 -6.46 20.11
C GLY A 55 -3.38 -7.81 19.76
N LEU A 56 -3.56 -8.13 18.48
CA LEU A 56 -4.07 -9.43 18.05
C LEU A 56 -3.12 -10.59 18.40
N THR A 57 -1.80 -10.41 18.26
CA THR A 57 -0.84 -11.45 18.65
C THR A 57 -0.70 -11.61 20.15
N VAL A 58 -0.81 -10.51 20.91
CA VAL A 58 -0.85 -10.57 22.38
C VAL A 58 -2.11 -11.30 22.82
N PHE A 59 -3.25 -11.02 22.20
CA PHE A 59 -4.50 -11.75 22.44
C PHE A 59 -4.37 -13.24 22.12
N HIS A 60 -3.76 -13.61 20.98
CA HIS A 60 -3.48 -15.01 20.64
C HIS A 60 -2.55 -15.68 21.66
N MET A 61 -1.50 -14.99 22.11
CA MET A 61 -0.57 -15.50 23.12
C MET A 61 -1.29 -15.80 24.44
N ILE A 62 -2.10 -14.87 24.93
CA ILE A 62 -2.92 -15.05 26.13
C ILE A 62 -3.90 -16.22 25.95
N SER A 63 -4.54 -16.32 24.78
CA SER A 63 -5.50 -17.38 24.49
C SER A 63 -4.85 -18.77 24.46
N ARG A 64 -3.64 -18.92 23.90
CA ARG A 64 -2.90 -20.21 23.93
C ARG A 64 -2.47 -20.58 25.34
N TRP A 65 -2.09 -19.59 26.15
CA TRP A 65 -1.74 -19.81 27.54
C TRP A 65 -2.95 -20.34 28.34
N ILE A 66 -4.13 -19.75 28.16
CA ILE A 66 -5.38 -20.20 28.78
C ILE A 66 -5.75 -21.63 28.32
N LEU A 67 -5.64 -21.91 27.02
CA LEU A 67 -5.99 -23.20 26.43
C LEU A 67 -4.91 -24.30 26.62
N ARG A 68 -3.79 -23.98 27.27
CA ARG A 68 -2.66 -24.90 27.52
C ARG A 68 -2.26 -25.74 26.30
N VAL A 69 -2.08 -25.07 25.15
CA VAL A 69 -1.68 -25.75 23.90
C VAL A 69 -0.22 -26.23 24.03
N PRO A 70 0.08 -27.53 23.79
CA PRO A 70 1.45 -28.05 23.88
C PRO A 70 2.34 -27.52 22.73
N ASP A 71 3.59 -27.16 23.06
CA ASP A 71 4.52 -26.47 22.17
C ASP A 71 5.92 -27.14 22.08
N THR A 72 5.94 -28.46 22.22
CA THR A 72 7.17 -29.26 22.30
C THR A 72 7.93 -29.31 20.98
N THR A 73 7.25 -29.52 19.85
CA THR A 73 7.92 -29.71 18.55
C THR A 73 7.94 -28.41 17.71
N LYS A 74 9.02 -28.15 16.96
CA LYS A 74 9.09 -27.01 16.02
C LYS A 74 7.89 -26.94 15.06
N ARG A 75 7.43 -28.11 14.57
CA ARG A 75 6.25 -28.22 13.69
C ARG A 75 4.94 -27.91 14.41
N GLU A 76 4.80 -28.26 15.68
CA GLU A 76 3.64 -27.93 16.51
C GLU A 76 3.57 -26.43 16.81
N ARG A 77 4.72 -25.77 16.97
CA ARG A 77 4.79 -24.31 17.17
C ARG A 77 4.24 -23.51 16.00
N LEU A 78 4.45 -24.02 14.77
CA LEU A 78 3.91 -23.42 13.55
C LEU A 78 2.43 -23.78 13.30
N ARG A 79 1.87 -24.74 14.06
CA ARG A 79 0.49 -25.13 13.92
C ARG A 79 -0.43 -24.01 14.39
N VAL A 80 -1.38 -23.65 13.53
CA VAL A 80 -2.48 -22.76 13.87
C VAL A 80 -3.59 -23.60 14.46
N VAL A 81 -3.91 -23.38 15.74
CA VAL A 81 -4.97 -24.12 16.44
C VAL A 81 -6.15 -23.16 16.64
N ALA A 82 -7.32 -23.50 16.08
CA ALA A 82 -8.53 -22.65 16.14
C ALA A 82 -8.30 -21.19 15.68
N GLY A 83 -7.44 -20.98 14.67
CA GLY A 83 -7.07 -19.64 14.18
C GLY A 83 -6.02 -18.91 15.03
N ILE A 84 -5.63 -19.46 16.18
CA ILE A 84 -4.70 -18.86 17.13
C ILE A 84 -3.27 -19.21 16.73
N ARG A 85 -2.47 -18.15 16.48
CA ARG A 85 -1.06 -18.28 16.10
C ARG A 85 -0.14 -18.05 17.29
N ARG A 86 1.09 -18.54 17.17
CA ARG A 86 2.15 -18.28 18.15
C ARG A 86 2.76 -16.90 17.90
N TYR A 87 3.31 -16.29 18.94
CA TYR A 87 3.96 -14.98 18.83
C TYR A 87 5.09 -14.96 17.78
N ASP A 88 5.87 -16.05 17.73
CA ASP A 88 7.00 -16.25 16.81
C ASP A 88 6.59 -16.36 15.33
N ASN A 89 5.31 -16.54 15.03
CA ASN A 89 4.78 -16.56 13.66
C ASN A 89 3.74 -15.44 13.49
N PRO A 90 4.21 -14.22 13.14
CA PRO A 90 3.38 -13.03 12.94
C PRO A 90 2.25 -13.22 11.93
N GLY A 91 2.46 -14.09 10.93
CA GLY A 91 1.63 -14.17 9.75
C GLY A 91 1.81 -12.98 8.79
N TRP A 92 0.93 -12.92 7.82
CA TRP A 92 0.87 -11.85 6.83
C TRP A 92 -0.06 -10.73 7.29
N LEU A 93 0.24 -9.50 6.87
CA LEU A 93 -0.65 -8.36 7.08
C LEU A 93 -1.93 -8.53 6.23
N PRO A 94 -3.14 -8.38 6.80
CA PRO A 94 -4.37 -8.38 6.03
C PRO A 94 -4.51 -7.07 5.24
N PHE A 95 -3.84 -6.99 4.09
CA PHE A 95 -3.77 -5.79 3.25
C PHE A 95 -5.14 -5.19 2.93
N GLY A 96 -6.15 -6.01 2.59
CA GLY A 96 -7.48 -5.52 2.25
C GLY A 96 -8.19 -4.77 3.39
N LYS A 97 -8.12 -5.31 4.62
CA LYS A 97 -8.69 -4.66 5.81
C LYS A 97 -7.98 -3.36 6.12
N GLN A 98 -6.64 -3.40 6.11
CA GLN A 98 -5.83 -2.25 6.47
C GLN A 98 -5.98 -1.11 5.46
N TYR A 99 -6.02 -1.46 4.18
CA TYR A 99 -6.29 -0.55 3.09
C TYR A 99 -7.67 0.12 3.21
N ALA A 100 -8.72 -0.65 3.50
CA ALA A 100 -10.06 -0.10 3.70
C ALA A 100 -10.11 0.91 4.85
N HIS A 101 -9.41 0.63 5.96
CA HIS A 101 -9.32 1.58 7.08
C HIS A 101 -8.59 2.87 6.72
N LEU A 102 -7.52 2.81 5.92
CA LEU A 102 -6.77 3.98 5.47
C LEU A 102 -7.59 4.83 4.50
N ILE A 103 -8.28 4.21 3.55
CA ILE A 103 -9.19 4.90 2.63
C ILE A 103 -10.33 5.57 3.40
N LEU A 104 -10.97 4.85 4.32
CA LEU A 104 -12.05 5.41 5.13
C LEU A 104 -11.58 6.64 5.91
N ALA A 105 -10.40 6.57 6.54
CA ALA A 105 -9.84 7.70 7.25
C ALA A 105 -9.56 8.89 6.32
N LEU A 106 -9.02 8.63 5.11
CA LEU A 106 -8.77 9.65 4.10
C LEU A 106 -10.08 10.30 3.60
N THR A 107 -11.11 9.48 3.38
CA THR A 107 -12.44 9.94 3.00
C THR A 107 -13.01 10.88 4.04
N LEU A 108 -13.04 10.46 5.31
CA LEU A 108 -13.59 11.29 6.39
C LEU A 108 -12.80 12.60 6.56
N CYS A 109 -11.46 12.51 6.57
CA CYS A 109 -10.60 13.67 6.70
C CYS A 109 -10.81 14.67 5.56
N THR A 110 -10.99 14.19 4.32
CA THR A 110 -11.16 15.07 3.15
C THR A 110 -12.57 15.66 3.08
N SER A 111 -13.60 14.84 3.29
CA SER A 111 -15.01 15.26 3.23
C SER A 111 -15.40 16.23 4.34
N TYR A 112 -14.90 16.04 5.56
CA TYR A 112 -15.20 16.91 6.70
C TYR A 112 -14.17 18.03 6.91
N ALA A 113 -13.10 18.11 6.10
CA ALA A 113 -12.09 19.17 6.22
C ALA A 113 -12.69 20.58 6.10
N ILE A 114 -13.69 20.76 5.22
CA ILE A 114 -14.31 22.07 5.04
C ILE A 114 -15.44 22.31 6.05
N LEU A 115 -16.17 21.26 6.43
CA LEU A 115 -17.25 21.35 7.42
C LEU A 115 -16.73 21.68 8.83
N SER A 116 -15.70 20.96 9.25
CA SER A 116 -15.07 21.12 10.55
C SER A 116 -13.56 21.01 10.37
N PRO A 117 -12.85 22.13 10.20
CA PRO A 117 -11.40 22.11 9.94
C PRO A 117 -10.61 21.47 11.09
N LEU A 118 -11.22 21.36 12.28
CA LEU A 118 -10.64 20.71 13.44
C LEU A 118 -10.37 19.21 13.21
N ILE A 119 -11.03 18.55 12.24
CA ILE A 119 -10.74 17.15 11.88
C ILE A 119 -9.33 16.96 11.30
N LEU A 120 -8.74 18.01 10.73
CA LEU A 120 -7.41 17.93 10.12
C LEU A 120 -6.33 17.67 11.17
N VAL A 121 -6.50 18.15 12.40
CA VAL A 121 -5.52 17.94 13.49
C VAL A 121 -5.34 16.44 13.82
N PRO A 122 -6.38 15.69 14.21
CA PRO A 122 -6.25 14.25 14.40
C PRO A 122 -5.98 13.51 13.08
N GLY A 123 -6.41 14.04 11.93
CA GLY A 123 -6.12 13.47 10.61
C GLY A 123 -4.62 13.44 10.28
N ILE A 124 -3.92 14.57 10.45
CA ILE A 124 -2.47 14.69 10.24
C ILE A 124 -1.73 13.78 11.22
N LEU A 125 -2.13 13.77 12.49
CA LEU A 125 -1.55 12.87 13.50
C LEU A 125 -1.74 11.40 13.09
N TYR A 126 -2.93 11.00 12.66
CA TYR A 126 -3.18 9.64 12.18
C TYR A 126 -2.28 9.26 11.01
N PHE A 127 -2.20 10.07 9.95
CA PHE A 127 -1.38 9.74 8.79
C PHE A 127 0.13 9.79 9.11
N GLY A 128 0.57 10.73 9.93
CA GLY A 128 1.95 10.83 10.38
C GLY A 128 2.40 9.61 11.18
N PHE A 129 1.63 9.22 12.20
CA PHE A 129 1.92 8.01 12.98
C PHE A 129 1.72 6.73 12.16
N ALA A 130 0.70 6.65 11.32
CA ALA A 130 0.46 5.51 10.44
C ALA A 130 1.68 5.24 9.55
N GLN A 131 2.30 6.28 8.99
CA GLN A 131 3.52 6.12 8.19
C GLN A 131 4.64 5.45 9.00
N LEU A 132 4.87 5.85 10.24
CA LEU A 132 5.92 5.28 11.10
C LEU A 132 5.59 3.84 11.49
N VAL A 133 4.37 3.60 11.98
CA VAL A 133 3.93 2.28 12.48
C VAL A 133 3.87 1.26 11.34
N TYR A 134 3.27 1.59 10.19
CA TYR A 134 3.19 0.64 9.08
C TYR A 134 4.55 0.39 8.44
N ARG A 135 5.46 1.38 8.39
CA ARG A 135 6.84 1.12 7.94
C ARG A 135 7.57 0.17 8.87
N TYR A 136 7.49 0.38 10.18
CA TYR A 136 8.13 -0.49 11.16
C TYR A 136 7.59 -1.92 11.08
N THR A 137 6.26 -2.08 11.08
CA THR A 137 5.62 -3.40 11.04
C THR A 137 5.84 -4.12 9.72
N LEU A 138 5.88 -3.44 8.58
CA LEU A 138 6.18 -4.06 7.29
C LEU A 138 7.65 -4.50 7.15
N LEU A 139 8.59 -3.80 7.81
CA LEU A 139 10.01 -4.14 7.72
C LEU A 139 10.43 -5.26 8.69
N TYR A 140 9.92 -5.24 9.91
CA TYR A 140 10.43 -6.10 10.99
C TYR A 140 9.49 -7.21 11.44
N VAL A 141 8.20 -7.11 11.10
CA VAL A 141 7.17 -7.94 11.73
C VAL A 141 6.45 -8.83 10.74
N TYR A 142 5.87 -8.28 9.69
CA TYR A 142 4.99 -9.04 8.80
C TYR A 142 5.76 -9.72 7.67
N GLU A 143 5.41 -10.97 7.41
CA GLU A 143 5.97 -11.72 6.28
C GLU A 143 5.21 -11.35 4.98
N PRO A 144 5.92 -11.00 3.89
CA PRO A 144 5.30 -10.75 2.60
C PRO A 144 4.79 -12.07 2.01
N ARG A 145 3.46 -12.22 1.91
CA ARG A 145 2.83 -13.41 1.29
C ARG A 145 2.73 -13.31 -0.23
N PHE A 146 2.62 -12.08 -0.73
CA PHE A 146 2.41 -11.80 -2.15
C PHE A 146 3.30 -10.65 -2.55
N GLU A 147 3.93 -10.78 -3.70
CA GLU A 147 4.74 -9.73 -4.31
C GLU A 147 4.01 -9.24 -5.57
N VAL A 148 3.58 -7.98 -5.54
CA VAL A 148 2.68 -7.40 -6.57
C VAL A 148 3.42 -6.39 -7.46
N GLY A 149 4.72 -6.16 -7.24
CA GLY A 149 5.56 -5.31 -8.09
C GLY A 149 5.05 -3.86 -8.27
N GLY A 150 4.20 -3.36 -7.37
CA GLY A 150 3.62 -2.01 -7.48
C GLY A 150 2.35 -1.89 -8.32
N GLN A 151 1.84 -2.97 -8.92
CA GLN A 151 0.60 -2.95 -9.73
C GLN A 151 -0.65 -2.48 -8.94
N PHE A 152 -0.57 -2.47 -7.61
CA PHE A 152 -1.64 -1.96 -6.75
C PHE A 152 -1.77 -0.42 -6.77
N TRP A 153 -0.69 0.30 -7.09
CA TRP A 153 -0.64 1.76 -6.99
C TRP A 153 -1.67 2.51 -7.85
N PRO A 154 -1.89 2.16 -9.14
CA PRO A 154 -2.92 2.81 -9.96
C PRO A 154 -4.33 2.65 -9.36
N ARG A 155 -4.59 1.50 -8.72
CA ARG A 155 -5.87 1.23 -8.06
C ARG A 155 -6.08 2.18 -6.88
N VAL A 156 -5.05 2.43 -6.06
CA VAL A 156 -5.11 3.39 -4.95
C VAL A 156 -5.40 4.79 -5.47
N MET A 157 -4.73 5.22 -6.55
CA MET A 157 -4.96 6.53 -7.15
C MET A 157 -6.40 6.73 -7.62
N LYS A 158 -7.00 5.71 -8.24
CA LYS A 158 -8.43 5.75 -8.61
C LYS A 158 -9.36 5.91 -7.41
N TRP A 159 -9.02 5.33 -6.26
CA TRP A 159 -9.79 5.52 -5.03
C TRP A 159 -9.64 6.94 -4.47
N ILE A 160 -8.43 7.49 -4.44
CA ILE A 160 -8.19 8.87 -3.98
C ILE A 160 -8.96 9.87 -4.84
N ILE A 161 -8.97 9.70 -6.17
CA ILE A 161 -9.73 10.57 -7.09
C ILE A 161 -11.25 10.44 -6.87
N ARG A 162 -11.76 9.22 -6.60
CA ARG A 162 -13.17 9.03 -6.23
C ARG A 162 -13.54 9.73 -4.91
N ILE A 163 -12.64 9.73 -3.93
CA ILE A 163 -12.83 10.49 -2.68
C ILE A 163 -12.90 11.99 -2.98
N MET A 164 -12.04 12.50 -3.87
CA MET A 164 -12.06 13.90 -4.29
C MET A 164 -13.40 14.27 -4.93
N TYR A 165 -13.93 13.43 -5.83
CA TYR A 165 -15.26 13.64 -6.43
C TYR A 165 -16.36 13.64 -5.36
N MET A 166 -16.30 12.74 -4.38
CA MET A 166 -17.27 12.72 -3.29
C MET A 166 -17.20 14.00 -2.45
N ASN A 167 -16.00 14.52 -2.18
CA ASN A 167 -15.83 15.80 -1.49
C ASN A 167 -16.42 16.98 -2.31
N GLN A 168 -16.16 17.04 -3.61
CA GLN A 168 -16.72 18.08 -4.48
C GLN A 168 -18.25 18.03 -4.54
N ALA A 169 -18.83 16.83 -4.64
CA ALA A 169 -20.28 16.66 -4.61
C ALA A 169 -20.89 17.13 -3.29
N LEU A 170 -20.26 16.80 -2.16
CA LEU A 170 -20.67 17.25 -0.84
C LEU A 170 -20.63 18.78 -0.74
N MET A 171 -19.58 19.40 -1.26
CA MET A 171 -19.43 20.87 -1.26
C MET A 171 -20.48 21.58 -2.11
N VAL A 172 -20.78 21.04 -3.29
CA VAL A 172 -21.89 21.56 -4.11
C VAL A 172 -23.21 21.47 -3.35
N CYS A 173 -23.46 20.32 -2.70
CA CYS A 173 -24.67 20.12 -1.92
C CYS A 173 -24.83 21.19 -0.83
N ILE A 174 -23.79 21.47 -0.05
CA ILE A 174 -23.82 22.51 1.00
C ILE A 174 -24.02 23.90 0.42
N PHE A 175 -23.30 24.29 -0.64
CA PHE A 175 -23.42 25.64 -1.20
C PHE A 175 -24.81 25.92 -1.78
N VAL A 176 -25.44 24.91 -2.39
CA VAL A 176 -26.83 25.01 -2.86
C VAL A 176 -27.78 25.22 -1.68
N LEU A 177 -27.58 24.49 -0.57
CA LEU A 177 -28.41 24.59 0.63
C LEU A 177 -28.26 25.94 1.34
N VAL A 178 -27.06 26.52 1.35
CA VAL A 178 -26.77 27.83 1.94
C VAL A 178 -27.17 28.99 1.01
N GLY A 179 -27.48 28.72 -0.27
CA GLY A 179 -27.82 29.75 -1.26
C GLY A 179 -26.62 30.54 -1.78
N TYR A 180 -25.40 30.02 -1.60
CA TYR A 180 -24.16 30.68 -2.04
C TYR A 180 -23.80 30.30 -3.48
N LEU A 181 -24.42 30.99 -4.45
CA LEU A 181 -24.33 30.68 -5.88
C LEU A 181 -22.91 30.82 -6.45
N SER A 182 -22.12 31.79 -6.00
CA SER A 182 -20.74 31.99 -6.46
C SER A 182 -19.79 30.86 -6.04
N GLY A 183 -20.01 30.24 -4.88
CA GLY A 183 -19.24 29.06 -4.47
C GLY A 183 -19.61 27.83 -5.27
N ALA A 184 -20.90 27.67 -5.60
CA ALA A 184 -21.37 26.57 -6.45
C ALA A 184 -20.76 26.64 -7.86
N THR A 185 -20.66 27.83 -8.47
CA THR A 185 -20.03 27.98 -9.80
C THR A 185 -18.53 27.64 -9.76
N LEU A 186 -17.80 28.05 -8.72
CA LEU A 186 -16.40 27.66 -8.53
C LEU A 186 -16.23 26.14 -8.39
N MET A 187 -17.13 25.45 -7.67
CA MET A 187 -17.07 23.99 -7.54
C MET A 187 -17.29 23.27 -8.88
N ILE A 188 -18.15 23.80 -9.75
CA ILE A 188 -18.33 23.25 -11.11
C ILE A 188 -17.04 23.37 -11.91
N ILE A 189 -16.33 24.50 -11.83
CA ILE A 189 -15.02 24.69 -12.47
C ILE A 189 -14.00 23.68 -11.92
N CYS A 190 -13.94 23.48 -10.61
CA CYS A 190 -13.08 22.49 -9.97
C CYS A 190 -13.40 21.05 -10.44
N PHE A 191 -14.68 20.72 -10.63
CA PHE A 191 -15.11 19.42 -11.12
C PHE A 191 -14.64 19.18 -12.57
N ILE A 192 -14.74 20.18 -13.45
CA ILE A 192 -14.23 20.11 -14.82
C ILE A 192 -12.72 19.92 -14.82
N LEU A 193 -11.99 20.69 -14.02
CA LEU A 193 -10.53 20.56 -13.88
C LEU A 193 -10.12 19.16 -13.39
N THR A 194 -10.85 18.62 -12.41
CA THR A 194 -10.58 17.28 -11.86
C THR A 194 -10.78 16.20 -12.92
N ASN A 195 -11.82 16.32 -13.75
CA ASN A 195 -12.04 15.41 -14.88
C ASN A 195 -10.95 15.50 -15.94
N TYR A 196 -10.49 16.71 -16.27
CA TYR A 196 -9.37 16.90 -17.21
C TYR A 196 -8.09 16.24 -16.70
N LEU A 197 -7.74 16.46 -15.43
CA LEU A 197 -6.57 15.84 -14.80
C LEU A 197 -6.71 14.32 -14.72
N TYR A 198 -7.90 13.81 -14.38
CA TYR A 198 -8.17 12.37 -14.38
C TYR A 198 -7.96 11.75 -15.76
N GLY A 199 -8.46 12.38 -16.83
CA GLY A 199 -8.23 11.94 -18.20
C GLY A 199 -6.75 11.89 -18.59
N ALA A 200 -5.96 12.88 -18.14
CA ALA A 200 -4.51 12.88 -18.35
C ALA A 200 -3.78 11.76 -17.57
N MET A 201 -4.28 11.39 -16.38
CA MET A 201 -3.72 10.31 -15.57
C MET A 201 -4.05 8.93 -16.13
N VAL A 202 -5.27 8.71 -16.62
CA VAL A 202 -5.69 7.43 -17.21
C VAL A 202 -4.83 7.08 -18.44
N LYS A 203 -4.49 8.07 -19.28
CA LYS A 203 -3.57 7.85 -20.41
C LYS A 203 -2.19 7.33 -20.00
N LYS A 204 -1.75 7.61 -18.76
CA LYS A 204 -0.46 7.15 -18.23
C LYS A 204 -0.58 5.81 -17.51
N GLU A 205 -1.80 5.31 -17.25
CA GLU A 205 -2.02 4.08 -16.51
C GLU A 205 -1.53 2.84 -17.26
N ASP A 206 -1.65 2.82 -18.59
CA ASP A 206 -1.23 1.70 -19.43
C ASP A 206 0.27 1.35 -19.25
N ASN A 207 1.08 2.37 -18.94
CA ASN A 207 2.51 2.22 -18.67
C ASN A 207 2.81 1.52 -17.33
N PHE A 208 1.86 1.49 -16.39
CA PHE A 208 2.04 0.82 -15.09
C PHE A 208 1.62 -0.65 -15.11
N GLN A 209 0.77 -1.05 -16.06
CA GLN A 209 0.26 -2.41 -16.14
C GLN A 209 1.19 -3.35 -16.93
N SER A 210 1.98 -2.78 -17.85
CA SER A 210 2.87 -3.54 -18.72
C SER A 210 4.34 -3.21 -18.43
N LEU A 211 5.19 -4.24 -18.46
CA LEU A 211 6.64 -4.05 -18.44
C LEU A 211 7.08 -3.66 -19.86
N PRO A 212 7.74 -2.50 -20.06
CA PRO A 212 8.27 -2.14 -21.37
C PRO A 212 9.26 -3.19 -21.86
N VAL A 213 9.17 -3.54 -23.14
CA VAL A 213 10.04 -4.56 -23.77
C VAL A 213 11.52 -4.18 -23.64
N GLU A 214 11.85 -2.89 -23.71
CA GLU A 214 13.21 -2.40 -23.49
C GLU A 214 13.75 -2.77 -22.10
N MET A 215 12.95 -2.59 -21.04
CA MET A 215 13.33 -2.97 -19.68
C MET A 215 13.45 -4.49 -19.53
N ALA A 216 12.58 -5.25 -20.21
CA ALA A 216 12.66 -6.71 -20.21
C ALA A 216 13.98 -7.22 -20.84
N ILE A 217 14.38 -6.66 -21.99
CA ILE A 217 15.66 -7.00 -22.64
C ILE A 217 16.85 -6.66 -21.73
N LEU A 218 16.81 -5.49 -21.07
CA LEU A 218 17.86 -5.07 -20.14
C LEU A 218 17.96 -6.00 -18.92
N MET A 219 16.83 -6.47 -18.40
CA MET A 219 16.79 -7.44 -17.29
C MET A 219 17.37 -8.80 -17.74
N ASP A 220 16.97 -9.30 -18.91
CA ASP A 220 17.49 -10.55 -19.47
C ASP A 220 19.01 -10.49 -19.73
N GLU A 221 19.51 -9.35 -20.22
CA GLU A 221 20.95 -9.14 -20.43
C GLU A 221 21.73 -9.14 -19.11
N GLN A 222 21.20 -8.49 -18.07
CA GLN A 222 21.80 -8.50 -16.73
C GLN A 222 21.83 -9.92 -16.12
N ASP A 223 20.75 -10.68 -16.28
CA ASP A 223 20.66 -12.04 -15.76
C ASP A 223 21.59 -13.02 -16.52
N SER A 224 21.72 -12.84 -17.84
CA SER A 224 22.70 -13.56 -18.67
C SER A 224 24.15 -13.31 -18.23
N GLN A 225 24.48 -12.08 -17.80
CA GLN A 225 25.81 -11.75 -17.27
C GLN A 225 26.05 -12.35 -15.87
N ARG A 226 25.01 -12.50 -15.05
CA ARG A 226 25.12 -13.06 -13.68
C ARG A 226 25.26 -14.58 -13.67
N VAL A 227 24.59 -15.27 -14.59
CA VAL A 227 24.60 -16.74 -14.65
C VAL A 227 25.37 -17.17 -15.89
N PRO A 228 26.71 -17.33 -15.82
CA PRO A 228 27.51 -17.76 -16.95
C PRO A 228 27.35 -19.27 -17.17
N THR A 229 26.17 -19.72 -17.61
CA THR A 229 25.98 -21.13 -17.99
C THR A 229 25.18 -21.32 -19.26
N LYS A 230 25.91 -21.87 -20.23
CA LYS A 230 25.59 -22.32 -21.60
C LYS A 230 24.49 -23.39 -21.73
N LYS A 231 23.62 -23.57 -20.73
CA LYS A 231 22.46 -24.45 -20.83
C LYS A 231 21.22 -23.60 -20.71
N LYS A 232 20.43 -23.50 -21.80
CA LYS A 232 19.05 -23.01 -21.71
C LYS A 232 18.43 -23.74 -20.51
N PRO A 233 17.88 -23.03 -19.51
CA PRO A 233 17.33 -23.71 -18.37
C PRO A 233 16.28 -24.70 -18.88
N ILE A 234 16.22 -25.89 -18.29
CA ILE A 234 15.34 -27.00 -18.65
C ILE A 234 13.90 -26.56 -18.32
N PHE A 235 13.32 -25.69 -19.17
CA PHE A 235 12.29 -24.75 -18.73
C PHE A 235 10.85 -25.22 -18.90
N LEU A 236 10.57 -26.38 -19.50
CA LEU A 236 9.21 -26.68 -19.93
C LEU A 236 8.61 -27.98 -19.40
N LYS A 237 9.36 -28.81 -18.66
CA LYS A 237 8.83 -30.11 -18.22
C LYS A 237 8.56 -30.25 -16.72
N HIS A 238 9.25 -29.52 -15.85
CA HIS A 238 9.14 -29.69 -14.39
C HIS A 238 8.94 -28.34 -13.67
N VAL A 239 7.94 -27.56 -14.07
CA VAL A 239 7.47 -26.34 -13.39
C VAL A 239 6.80 -26.66 -12.02
N ALA A 240 6.84 -27.92 -11.57
CA ALA A 240 6.19 -28.36 -10.34
C ALA A 240 6.98 -28.06 -9.06
N SER A 241 8.30 -27.82 -9.13
CA SER A 241 9.13 -27.54 -7.94
C SER A 241 9.37 -26.05 -7.77
N HIS A 242 8.71 -25.43 -6.78
CA HIS A 242 8.82 -24.01 -6.43
C HIS A 242 10.26 -23.55 -6.14
N ASP A 243 11.13 -24.44 -5.67
CA ASP A 243 12.49 -24.08 -5.23
C ASP A 243 13.41 -23.66 -6.39
N ALA A 244 13.26 -24.26 -7.58
CA ALA A 244 14.07 -23.92 -8.75
C ALA A 244 13.72 -22.54 -9.35
N LEU A 245 12.48 -22.07 -9.16
CA LEU A 245 12.05 -20.73 -9.60
C LEU A 245 12.57 -19.63 -8.68
N ARG A 246 12.78 -19.95 -7.40
CA ARG A 246 13.26 -19.01 -6.37
C ARG A 246 14.69 -18.54 -6.62
N GLU A 247 15.53 -19.40 -7.19
CA GLU A 247 16.92 -19.07 -7.53
C GLU A 247 17.04 -18.29 -8.84
N MET A 248 16.08 -18.43 -9.76
CA MET A 248 16.13 -17.79 -11.09
C MET A 248 15.42 -16.44 -11.15
N TYR A 249 14.36 -16.23 -10.36
CA TYR A 249 13.66 -14.94 -10.31
C TYR A 249 13.95 -14.23 -8.99
N ILE A 250 15.11 -13.59 -8.90
CA ILE A 250 15.43 -12.69 -7.80
C ILE A 250 15.05 -11.27 -8.25
N GLN A 251 14.02 -10.70 -7.61
CA GLN A 251 13.65 -9.32 -7.87
C GLN A 251 14.84 -8.38 -7.67
N PRO A 252 14.98 -7.30 -8.47
CA PRO A 252 15.99 -6.28 -8.24
C PRO A 252 15.98 -5.69 -6.82
N ALA A 253 14.80 -5.68 -6.18
CA ALA A 253 14.61 -5.22 -4.80
C ALA A 253 15.24 -6.15 -3.74
N LEU A 254 15.40 -7.45 -4.03
CA LEU A 254 16.11 -8.40 -3.16
C LEU A 254 17.62 -8.43 -3.40
N ILE A 255 18.10 -7.83 -4.49
CA ILE A 255 19.54 -7.66 -4.77
C ILE A 255 20.16 -6.64 -3.81
N ALA A 256 19.35 -5.68 -3.34
CA ALA A 256 19.77 -4.77 -2.28
C ALA A 256 20.06 -5.57 -1.00
N LYS A 257 21.21 -5.28 -0.37
CA LYS A 257 21.62 -5.92 0.89
C LYS A 257 20.47 -5.85 1.89
N GLN A 258 19.86 -6.99 2.21
CA GLN A 258 18.83 -7.06 3.24
C GLN A 258 19.45 -6.58 4.55
N ILE A 259 18.90 -5.50 5.11
CA ILE A 259 19.27 -5.01 6.42
C ILE A 259 18.67 -6.01 7.40
N SER A 260 19.44 -7.04 7.75
CA SER A 260 19.07 -7.91 8.86
C SER A 260 19.06 -7.06 10.12
N PRO A 261 17.98 -7.09 10.94
CA PRO A 261 18.10 -6.54 12.28
C PRO A 261 19.22 -7.30 12.98
N ASP A 262 20.14 -6.58 13.64
CA ASP A 262 21.16 -7.14 14.53
C ASP A 262 20.46 -7.76 15.75
N LEU A 263 19.78 -8.89 15.54
CA LEU A 263 19.35 -9.77 16.60
C LEU A 263 20.61 -10.50 17.08
N PRO A 264 20.86 -10.59 18.40
CA PRO A 264 21.89 -11.48 18.92
C PRO A 264 21.61 -12.88 18.38
N ARG A 265 22.45 -13.34 17.46
CA ARG A 265 22.31 -14.66 16.82
C ARG A 265 22.63 -15.68 17.91
N ASP A 266 21.64 -16.45 18.32
CA ASP A 266 21.82 -17.50 19.33
C ASP A 266 22.90 -18.47 18.82
N SER A 267 24.01 -18.59 19.55
CA SER A 267 25.26 -19.24 19.10
C SER A 267 25.17 -20.77 19.02
N ARG A 268 23.96 -21.33 18.93
CA ARG A 268 23.68 -22.76 18.99
C ARG A 268 23.26 -23.37 17.65
N SER A 269 23.18 -22.58 16.58
CA SER A 269 22.77 -23.06 15.25
C SER A 269 23.85 -22.99 14.18
N THR A 270 25.08 -22.60 14.52
CA THR A 270 26.17 -22.34 13.56
C THR A 270 26.92 -23.58 13.06
N ASP A 271 26.65 -24.77 13.58
CA ASP A 271 27.54 -25.91 13.32
C ASP A 271 27.20 -26.71 12.05
N ASN A 272 26.07 -26.43 11.38
CA ASN A 272 25.59 -27.24 10.25
C ASN A 272 25.52 -26.55 8.88
N GLU A 273 25.85 -25.26 8.76
CA GLU A 273 25.77 -24.52 7.48
C GLU A 273 27.14 -24.16 6.86
N LEU A 274 28.26 -24.52 7.51
CA LEU A 274 29.61 -24.09 7.12
C LEU A 274 30.34 -25.04 6.15
N SER A 275 29.67 -26.00 5.53
CA SER A 275 30.32 -27.01 4.67
C SER A 275 29.99 -26.92 3.17
N ILE A 276 29.47 -25.79 2.67
CA ILE A 276 29.26 -25.62 1.22
C ILE A 276 30.05 -24.40 0.72
N GLY A 277 31.26 -24.67 0.21
CA GLY A 277 31.87 -23.89 -0.86
C GLY A 277 32.83 -22.78 -0.46
N GLU A 278 33.91 -23.10 0.27
CA GLU A 278 35.09 -22.24 0.33
C GLU A 278 36.09 -22.70 -0.75
N SER A 279 36.04 -22.06 -1.93
CA SER A 279 37.18 -22.05 -2.86
C SER A 279 37.91 -20.74 -2.66
N GLN A 280 39.08 -20.84 -2.03
CA GLN A 280 40.10 -19.80 -1.97
C GLN A 280 40.52 -19.43 -3.40
N ASP A 281 40.63 -18.13 -3.68
CA ASP A 281 41.77 -17.54 -4.40
C ASP A 281 41.63 -16.01 -4.47
N ASN A 282 42.31 -15.34 -3.54
CA ASN A 282 43.30 -14.28 -3.76
C ASN A 282 43.28 -13.23 -2.67
N ALA A 283 44.41 -13.19 -1.97
CA ALA A 283 44.79 -12.23 -0.98
C ALA A 283 45.11 -10.87 -1.63
N GLU A 284 44.61 -9.79 -1.04
CA GLU A 284 45.35 -8.53 -1.01
C GLU A 284 45.19 -7.88 0.37
N LYS A 285 46.34 -7.66 1.01
CA LYS A 285 46.48 -7.04 2.33
C LYS A 285 46.14 -5.56 2.25
N GLY A 286 45.34 -5.06 3.19
CA GLY A 286 45.14 -3.62 3.41
C GLY A 286 44.63 -3.33 4.82
N ASN A 287 45.49 -2.68 5.61
CA ASN A 287 45.33 -2.38 7.04
C ASN A 287 44.01 -1.70 7.43
N GLY A 288 43.55 -1.99 8.65
CA GLY A 288 42.36 -1.42 9.25
C GLY A 288 42.48 0.06 9.60
N THR A 289 41.32 0.70 9.68
CA THR A 289 41.04 1.79 10.64
C THR A 289 39.52 1.87 10.82
N ILE A 290 39.08 1.76 12.07
CA ILE A 290 37.70 1.97 12.50
C ILE A 290 37.44 3.48 12.43
N ALA A 291 36.51 3.91 11.57
CA ALA A 291 36.02 5.28 11.54
C ALA A 291 34.50 5.30 11.32
N SER A 292 33.79 5.75 12.35
CA SER A 292 32.37 6.08 12.33
C SER A 292 32.06 7.10 11.22
N SER A 293 31.11 6.81 10.33
CA SER A 293 30.43 7.85 9.55
C SER A 293 28.99 7.44 9.27
N MET A 294 28.12 7.86 10.20
CA MET A 294 26.69 8.05 10.02
C MET A 294 26.51 9.12 8.93
N TRP A 295 25.71 8.83 7.90
CA TRP A 295 25.45 9.64 6.69
C TRP A 295 26.47 9.50 5.54
N ARG A 296 26.33 8.45 4.72
CA ARG A 296 26.73 8.50 3.30
C ARG A 296 25.50 8.35 2.42
N THR A 297 25.19 9.41 1.69
CA THR A 297 24.34 9.40 0.49
C THR A 297 25.06 8.57 -0.57
N VAL A 298 24.53 7.40 -0.92
CA VAL A 298 25.08 6.59 -2.01
C VAL A 298 24.53 7.14 -3.33
N SER A 299 25.31 7.97 -4.00
CA SER A 299 25.10 8.31 -5.41
C SER A 299 25.48 7.11 -6.27
N VAL A 300 24.52 6.56 -7.01
CA VAL A 300 24.77 5.51 -8.00
C VAL A 300 25.52 6.13 -9.18
N SER A 301 26.81 5.83 -9.29
CA SER A 301 27.61 6.16 -10.47
C SER A 301 27.32 5.14 -11.57
N VAL A 302 26.61 5.56 -12.61
CA VAL A 302 26.43 4.77 -13.85
C VAL A 302 27.77 4.72 -14.58
N PRO A 303 28.31 3.52 -14.93
CA PRO A 303 29.53 3.45 -15.74
C PRO A 303 29.27 3.96 -17.16
N PRO A 304 30.26 4.60 -17.83
CA PRO A 304 30.05 5.15 -19.16
C PRO A 304 29.82 4.04 -20.19
N VAL A 305 28.77 4.22 -21.00
CA VAL A 305 28.44 3.38 -22.16
C VAL A 305 29.62 3.40 -23.14
N LYS A 306 30.26 2.25 -23.36
CA LYS A 306 31.20 2.09 -24.48
C LYS A 306 30.38 2.12 -25.78
N LYS A 307 30.57 3.16 -26.59
CA LYS A 307 30.00 3.25 -27.95
C LYS A 307 30.54 2.09 -28.80
N GLY A 308 29.68 1.12 -29.09
CA GLY A 308 29.92 0.08 -30.09
C GLY A 308 29.74 0.63 -31.51
N ALA A 309 30.56 0.12 -32.42
CA ALA A 309 30.73 0.50 -33.83
C ALA A 309 29.45 0.43 -34.71
N PRO A 310 29.42 1.12 -35.88
CA PRO A 310 28.21 1.23 -36.70
C PRO A 310 27.79 -0.11 -37.31
N VAL A 311 26.50 -0.43 -37.14
CA VAL A 311 25.81 -1.55 -37.81
C VAL A 311 25.75 -1.28 -39.33
N LYS A 312 26.26 -2.22 -40.13
CA LYS A 312 26.16 -2.20 -41.59
C LYS A 312 24.68 -2.31 -42.02
N LYS A 313 24.28 -1.46 -42.97
CA LYS A 313 23.00 -1.53 -43.69
C LYS A 313 22.90 -2.78 -44.59
N GLY A 314 21.67 -3.28 -44.76
CA GLY A 314 21.23 -4.27 -45.74
C GLY A 314 20.83 -5.60 -45.07
N VAL A 315 19.67 -6.22 -45.29
CA VAL A 315 18.81 -6.27 -46.48
C VAL A 315 17.35 -6.50 -46.05
N SER A 316 16.42 -5.76 -46.63
CA SER A 316 14.97 -6.05 -46.66
C SER A 316 14.66 -6.99 -47.82
N PHE A 317 13.73 -7.92 -47.67
CA PHE A 317 12.81 -8.53 -48.67
C PHE A 317 12.14 -9.68 -47.90
N GLN A 318 10.90 -9.57 -47.41
CA GLN A 318 9.66 -9.60 -48.18
C GLN A 318 9.76 -10.68 -49.27
N ASP A 319 9.37 -11.91 -48.94
CA ASP A 319 8.87 -12.95 -49.87
C ASP A 319 8.71 -14.25 -49.07
N GLU A 320 7.54 -14.41 -48.46
CA GLU A 320 6.85 -15.69 -48.28
C GLU A 320 5.41 -15.32 -47.86
N LEU A 321 4.58 -15.17 -48.90
CA LEU A 321 3.14 -14.93 -48.84
C LEU A 321 2.40 -16.26 -48.69
#